data_AF-A0A9W4PFB9-F1
#
_entry.id   AF-A0A9W4PFB9-F1
#
_cell.length_a   1.000
_cell.length_b   1.000
_cell.length_c   1.000
_cell.angle_alpha   90.00
_cell.angle_beta   90.00
_cell.angle_gamma   90.00
#
_symmetry.space_group_name_H-M   'P 1'
#
loop_
_entity.id
_entity.type
_entity.pdbx_description
1 polymer ?
#
loop_
_entity_poly.entity_id
_entity_poly.type
_entity_poly.pdbx_seq_one_letter_code
_entity_poly.pdbx_strand_id
1 'polypeptide(L)'
;MKKRLIHSFALLLLLALFSLTACNNNDTDAKNTSQQEESSSGAKSGEYAEIGSGANLVKFPEDLEKGIVFATYDRGDIHENIYVNSREAIEAVQNGDELPSGTVITLEGFRDGEIEHYLVMEKRTGWGSQYSPEERNGEWEYQHFTPNREVAKDNIGRCFSCHANEERDDYMNSMDQMKEFDLREISQSNKSSSDTPLAAIPTEHWKVSEISAYMNDSKEVNKEESNVMDDEEKVKKIQDVLLKMYLQQYKS
;
A
#
# COMPACT_ATOMS: atom_id res chain seq x y z
N MET A 1 -0.77 -27.62 73.53
CA MET A 1 -1.01 -27.98 72.12
C MET A 1 0.34 -28.15 71.43
N LYS A 2 0.55 -29.32 70.80
CA LYS A 2 1.51 -29.72 69.71
C LYS A 2 2.96 -29.15 69.76
N LYS A 3 4.05 -29.88 70.10
CA LYS A 3 4.76 -31.02 69.43
C LYS A 3 5.14 -30.71 67.95
N ARG A 4 6.36 -30.86 67.40
CA ARG A 4 7.65 -31.60 67.65
C ARG A 4 8.76 -30.94 66.77
N LEU A 5 10.00 -30.75 67.22
CA LEU A 5 11.20 -31.62 67.20
C LEU A 5 11.72 -32.14 65.83
N ILE A 6 12.72 -31.41 65.30
CA ILE A 6 14.04 -31.78 64.69
C ILE A 6 14.30 -33.27 64.32
N HIS A 7 14.73 -33.55 63.08
CA HIS A 7 16.04 -34.18 62.69
C HIS A 7 16.13 -34.56 61.20
N SER A 8 17.23 -34.15 60.57
CA SER A 8 17.79 -34.63 59.30
C SER A 8 18.35 -36.06 59.40
N PHE A 9 18.59 -36.72 58.25
CA PHE A 9 19.52 -37.83 57.89
C PHE A 9 18.80 -38.77 56.88
N ALA A 10 19.11 -38.78 55.59
CA ALA A 10 20.25 -39.39 54.87
C ALA A 10 19.94 -40.80 54.29
N LEU A 11 20.05 -40.90 52.94
CA LEU A 11 20.70 -41.92 52.10
C LEU A 11 20.28 -43.42 52.14
N LEU A 12 19.90 -43.95 50.96
CA LEU A 12 20.02 -45.36 50.47
C LEU A 12 19.62 -45.33 48.97
N LEU A 13 20.49 -45.33 47.95
CA LEU A 13 21.50 -46.30 47.48
C LEU A 13 20.90 -47.62 46.93
N LEU A 14 20.76 -47.70 45.60
CA LEU A 14 20.63 -48.95 44.84
C LEU A 14 21.45 -48.86 43.55
N LEU A 15 22.57 -49.56 43.57
CA LEU A 15 23.43 -49.90 42.45
C LEU A 15 22.79 -51.03 41.62
N ALA A 16 22.79 -50.89 40.29
CA ALA A 16 22.76 -52.03 39.38
C ALA A 16 23.99 -51.95 38.47
N LEU A 17 24.77 -53.01 38.53
CA LEU A 17 26.08 -53.22 37.91
C LEU A 17 25.97 -53.30 36.38
N PHE A 18 26.84 -52.59 35.67
CA PHE A 18 27.31 -53.00 34.35
C PHE A 18 28.83 -53.18 34.40
N SER A 19 29.25 -54.38 34.05
CA SER A 19 30.62 -54.89 34.11
C SER A 19 31.55 -54.19 33.13
N LEU A 20 32.80 -53.97 33.57
CA LEU A 20 33.93 -53.58 32.74
C LEU A 20 34.30 -54.67 31.73
N THR A 21 34.67 -54.29 30.51
CA THR A 21 35.77 -54.90 29.74
C THR A 21 36.36 -53.86 28.78
N ALA A 22 37.68 -53.74 28.83
CA ALA A 22 38.50 -52.77 28.12
C ALA A 22 38.76 -53.14 26.65
N CYS A 23 38.99 -52.11 25.80
CA CYS A 23 39.94 -52.06 24.68
C CYS A 23 40.08 -50.57 24.29
N ASN A 24 41.18 -49.90 24.65
CA ASN A 24 42.45 -49.77 23.92
C ASN A 24 42.47 -48.49 23.04
N ASN A 25 43.49 -47.65 23.26
CA ASN A 25 43.69 -46.36 22.61
C ASN A 25 44.15 -46.53 21.15
N ASN A 26 43.70 -45.64 20.25
CA ASN A 26 44.59 -44.71 19.53
C ASN A 26 43.79 -43.77 18.60
N ASP A 27 44.13 -42.48 18.74
CA ASP A 27 44.22 -41.39 17.76
C ASP A 27 43.21 -41.33 16.61
N THR A 28 42.35 -40.31 16.61
CA THR A 28 42.41 -39.17 15.67
C THR A 28 41.31 -38.13 15.94
N ASP A 29 41.72 -36.87 15.96
CA ASP A 29 40.99 -35.60 15.81
C ASP A 29 39.47 -35.56 16.10
N ALA A 30 39.12 -34.98 17.25
CA ALA A 30 37.82 -34.34 17.44
C ALA A 30 37.88 -33.29 18.56
N LYS A 31 37.97 -32.00 18.18
CA LYS A 31 37.41 -30.91 18.98
C LYS A 31 37.15 -29.68 18.13
N ASN A 32 35.92 -29.53 17.62
CA ASN A 32 35.24 -28.27 17.87
C ASN A 32 33.76 -28.51 18.14
N THR A 33 33.45 -28.26 19.41
CA THR A 33 32.19 -28.03 20.11
C THR A 33 30.94 -27.89 19.25
N SER A 34 30.06 -28.87 19.40
CA SER A 34 28.63 -28.76 19.20
C SER A 34 28.01 -27.77 20.19
N GLN A 35 27.33 -26.76 19.67
CA GLN A 35 26.12 -26.23 20.31
C GLN A 35 24.98 -26.46 19.32
N GLN A 36 24.09 -27.37 19.71
CA GLN A 36 22.74 -27.46 19.19
C GLN A 36 21.99 -26.20 19.61
N GLU A 37 21.41 -25.50 18.65
CA GLU A 37 20.11 -24.87 18.84
C GLU A 37 19.16 -25.52 17.84
N GLU A 38 18.11 -26.12 18.39
CA GLU A 38 17.00 -26.73 17.69
C GLU A 38 15.99 -25.63 17.29
N SER A 39 15.32 -25.88 16.16
CA SER A 39 13.95 -25.44 15.87
C SER A 39 13.73 -24.06 15.21
N SER A 40 13.82 -24.04 13.88
CA SER A 40 12.62 -23.78 13.07
C SER A 40 12.67 -24.65 11.80
N SER A 41 11.83 -25.66 11.79
CA SER A 41 11.62 -26.58 10.67
C SER A 41 10.95 -25.85 9.51
N GLY A 42 11.58 -25.83 8.34
CA GLY A 42 10.95 -25.18 7.18
C GLY A 42 11.62 -25.33 5.83
N ALA A 43 12.33 -26.42 5.52
CA ALA A 43 12.38 -26.95 4.16
C ALA A 43 13.06 -28.33 4.15
N LYS A 44 12.28 -29.38 3.89
CA LYS A 44 12.82 -30.59 3.27
C LYS A 44 13.48 -30.17 1.97
N SER A 45 14.62 -30.77 1.66
CA SER A 45 15.22 -30.77 0.33
C SER A 45 14.14 -31.01 -0.74
N GLY A 46 13.72 -29.92 -1.37
CA GLY A 46 12.62 -29.84 -2.32
C GLY A 46 12.84 -28.54 -3.07
N GLU A 47 12.88 -28.64 -4.39
CA GLU A 47 13.11 -27.53 -5.32
C GLU A 47 12.14 -26.38 -5.01
N TYR A 48 12.67 -25.20 -4.71
CA TYR A 48 11.86 -23.99 -4.57
C TYR A 48 11.23 -23.65 -5.92
N ALA A 49 10.02 -23.09 -5.89
CA ALA A 49 9.39 -22.60 -7.11
C ALA A 49 10.15 -21.36 -7.65
N GLU A 50 10.04 -21.12 -8.96
CA GLU A 50 10.57 -19.91 -9.59
C GLU A 50 9.86 -18.66 -9.03
N ILE A 51 10.62 -17.64 -8.65
CA ILE A 51 10.09 -16.39 -8.11
C ILE A 51 9.11 -15.73 -9.10
N GLY A 52 7.96 -15.27 -8.61
CA GLY A 52 6.90 -14.70 -9.45
C GLY A 52 6.01 -15.72 -10.17
N SER A 53 6.23 -17.03 -10.02
CA SER A 53 5.32 -18.06 -10.54
C SER A 53 3.91 -18.04 -9.92
N GLY A 54 3.73 -17.30 -8.81
CA GLY A 54 2.48 -17.10 -8.09
C GLY A 54 1.68 -15.89 -8.56
N ALA A 55 2.14 -15.18 -9.60
CA ALA A 55 1.49 -13.97 -10.11
C ALA A 55 -0.01 -14.14 -10.42
N ASN A 56 -0.42 -15.33 -10.85
CA ASN A 56 -1.81 -15.63 -11.15
C ASN A 56 -2.74 -15.65 -9.91
N LEU A 57 -2.17 -15.62 -8.71
CA LEU A 57 -2.91 -15.51 -7.44
C LEU A 57 -3.45 -14.09 -7.24
N VAL A 58 -2.68 -13.08 -7.65
CA VAL A 58 -3.08 -11.66 -7.57
C VAL A 58 -4.08 -11.35 -8.67
N LYS A 59 -5.20 -10.72 -8.31
CA LYS A 59 -6.25 -10.30 -9.24
C LYS A 59 -6.31 -8.78 -9.33
N PHE A 60 -6.85 -8.29 -10.45
CA PHE A 60 -7.15 -6.87 -10.54
C PHE A 60 -8.23 -6.53 -9.49
N PRO A 61 -8.06 -5.48 -8.68
CA PRO A 61 -9.05 -5.10 -7.66
C PRO A 61 -10.34 -4.59 -8.32
N GLU A 62 -11.45 -5.30 -8.11
CA GLU A 62 -12.76 -4.96 -8.71
C GLU A 62 -13.28 -3.58 -8.28
N ASP A 63 -12.86 -3.12 -7.10
CA ASP A 63 -13.29 -1.88 -6.47
C ASP A 63 -12.15 -0.87 -6.28
N LEU A 64 -11.20 -0.83 -7.22
CA LEU A 64 -10.09 0.14 -7.22
C LEU A 64 -10.53 1.59 -6.94
N GLU A 65 -11.67 2.00 -7.52
CA GLU A 65 -12.24 3.35 -7.35
C GLU A 65 -12.64 3.67 -5.91
N LYS A 66 -12.82 2.65 -5.06
CA LYS A 66 -13.08 2.82 -3.61
C LYS A 66 -11.79 2.78 -2.78
N GLY A 67 -10.66 2.44 -3.41
CA GLY A 67 -9.36 2.46 -2.79
C GLY A 67 -8.98 3.87 -2.35
N ILE A 68 -8.14 3.96 -1.33
CA ILE A 68 -7.62 5.22 -0.82
C ILE A 68 -6.32 5.49 -1.55
N VAL A 69 -6.27 6.58 -2.33
CA VAL A 69 -5.00 7.09 -2.86
C VAL A 69 -4.21 7.70 -1.71
N PHE A 70 -3.13 7.03 -1.30
CA PHE A 70 -2.31 7.48 -0.17
C PHE A 70 -0.95 8.05 -0.60
N ALA A 71 -0.57 7.86 -1.85
CA ALA A 71 0.61 8.48 -2.44
C ALA A 71 0.37 8.80 -3.92
N THR A 72 0.94 9.92 -4.37
CA THR A 72 0.96 10.32 -5.78
C THR A 72 2.38 10.77 -6.14
N TYR A 73 2.87 10.34 -7.29
CA TYR A 73 4.20 10.70 -7.79
C TYR A 73 4.12 11.32 -9.18
N ASP A 74 4.74 12.50 -9.34
CA ASP A 74 4.87 13.20 -10.62
C ASP A 74 6.34 13.30 -11.02
N ARG A 75 6.70 12.71 -12.17
CA ARG A 75 8.07 12.61 -12.66
C ARG A 75 8.13 12.79 -14.17
N GLY A 76 8.16 14.05 -14.62
CA GLY A 76 8.19 14.37 -16.05
C GLY A 76 6.83 14.12 -16.70
N ASP A 77 6.77 13.22 -17.67
CA ASP A 77 5.55 12.74 -18.34
C ASP A 77 4.84 11.61 -17.58
N ILE A 78 5.46 11.11 -16.50
CA ILE A 78 4.93 10.04 -15.66
C ILE A 78 4.14 10.63 -14.49
N HIS A 79 2.92 10.12 -14.32
CA HIS A 79 2.08 10.35 -13.14
C HIS A 79 1.66 8.99 -12.57
N GLU A 80 1.70 8.82 -11.26
CA GLU A 80 1.34 7.56 -10.60
C GLU A 80 0.46 7.84 -9.38
N ASN A 81 -0.67 7.13 -9.29
CA ASN A 81 -1.49 7.09 -8.09
C ASN A 81 -1.32 5.73 -7.41
N ILE A 82 -1.07 5.72 -6.10
CA ILE A 82 -0.94 4.50 -5.32
C ILE A 82 -2.14 4.38 -4.37
N TYR A 83 -2.93 3.35 -4.63
CA TYR A 83 -4.13 2.99 -3.91
C TYR A 83 -3.82 1.91 -2.87
N VAL A 84 -4.51 1.98 -1.74
CA VAL A 84 -4.66 0.85 -0.81
C VAL A 84 -6.15 0.53 -0.64
N ASN A 85 -6.49 -0.76 -0.60
CA ASN A 85 -7.88 -1.21 -0.53
C ASN A 85 -8.55 -1.02 0.85
N SER A 86 -7.76 -0.77 1.91
CA SER A 86 -8.27 -0.75 3.27
C SER A 86 -7.70 0.38 4.09
N ARG A 87 -8.59 1.09 4.80
CA ARG A 87 -8.23 2.02 5.87
C ARG A 87 -7.50 1.31 7.01
N GLU A 88 -7.85 0.06 7.30
CA GLU A 88 -7.22 -0.74 8.35
C GLU A 88 -5.71 -0.93 8.10
N ALA A 89 -5.31 -1.04 6.83
CA ALA A 89 -3.90 -1.13 6.45
C ALA A 89 -3.12 0.15 6.81
N ILE A 90 -3.70 1.31 6.55
CA ILE A 90 -3.11 2.61 6.91
C ILE A 90 -3.01 2.72 8.44
N GLU A 91 -4.07 2.38 9.16
CA GLU A 91 -4.09 2.43 10.63
C GLU A 91 -3.05 1.48 11.24
N ALA A 92 -2.89 0.27 10.69
CA ALA A 92 -1.85 -0.69 11.10
C ALA A 92 -0.45 -0.08 10.96
N VAL A 93 -0.13 0.47 9.78
CA VAL A 93 1.18 1.13 9.54
C VAL A 93 1.41 2.30 10.50
N GLN A 94 0.39 3.12 10.74
CA GLN A 94 0.49 4.26 11.67
C GLN A 94 0.72 3.84 13.13
N ASN A 95 0.19 2.69 13.54
CA ASN A 95 0.38 2.12 14.86
C ASN A 95 1.71 1.33 14.99
N GLY A 96 2.40 1.08 13.88
CA GLY A 96 3.58 0.22 13.83
C GLY A 96 3.25 -1.27 13.89
N ASP A 97 2.00 -1.64 13.56
CA ASP A 97 1.55 -3.01 13.43
C ASP A 97 1.91 -3.57 12.04
N GLU A 98 1.89 -4.89 11.91
CA GLU A 98 2.04 -5.55 10.60
C GLU A 98 0.83 -5.28 9.70
N LEU A 99 1.08 -5.16 8.40
CA LEU A 99 0.01 -5.03 7.41
C LEU A 99 -0.91 -6.26 7.42
N PRO A 100 -2.24 -6.08 7.54
CA PRO A 100 -3.17 -7.19 7.55
C PRO A 100 -3.11 -8.02 6.26
N SER A 101 -3.32 -9.33 6.41
CA SER A 101 -3.59 -10.23 5.28
C SER A 101 -4.83 -9.75 4.51
N GLY A 102 -4.70 -9.63 3.19
CA GLY A 102 -5.71 -9.02 2.31
C GLY A 102 -5.47 -7.54 2.02
N THR A 103 -4.36 -6.96 2.48
CA THR A 103 -3.89 -5.67 1.98
C THR A 103 -3.54 -5.80 0.50
N VAL A 104 -4.17 -4.96 -0.32
CA VAL A 104 -3.89 -4.82 -1.75
C VAL A 104 -3.44 -3.40 -2.00
N ILE A 105 -2.27 -3.26 -2.63
CA ILE A 105 -1.71 -1.98 -3.06
C ILE A 105 -1.67 -1.99 -4.59
N THR A 106 -2.22 -0.95 -5.18
CA THR A 106 -2.29 -0.81 -6.64
C THR A 106 -1.65 0.50 -7.05
N LEU A 107 -0.64 0.42 -7.90
CA LEU A 107 -0.11 1.57 -8.62
C LEU A 107 -0.86 1.67 -9.95
N GLU A 108 -1.52 2.79 -10.17
CA GLU A 108 -2.08 3.21 -11.46
C GLU A 108 -1.08 4.18 -12.11
N GLY A 109 -0.44 3.73 -13.18
CA GLY A 109 0.62 4.47 -13.86
C GLY A 109 0.12 5.12 -15.14
N PHE A 110 0.42 6.40 -15.31
CA PHE A 110 0.09 7.20 -16.48
C PHE A 110 1.36 7.67 -17.21
N ARG A 111 1.25 7.79 -18.52
CA ARG A 111 2.24 8.46 -19.38
C ARG A 111 1.52 9.40 -20.34
N ASP A 112 1.98 10.65 -20.41
CA ASP A 112 1.37 11.67 -21.26
C ASP A 112 -0.14 11.88 -20.99
N GLY A 113 -0.57 11.65 -19.74
CA GLY A 113 -1.97 11.79 -19.31
C GLY A 113 -2.87 10.59 -19.63
N GLU A 114 -2.34 9.53 -20.24
CA GLU A 114 -3.06 8.29 -20.55
C GLU A 114 -2.59 7.16 -19.62
N ILE A 115 -3.50 6.25 -19.24
CA ILE A 115 -3.15 5.08 -18.42
C ILE A 115 -2.20 4.19 -19.22
N GLU A 116 -1.01 3.95 -18.66
CA GLU A 116 0.02 3.09 -19.24
C GLU A 116 -0.12 1.65 -18.72
N HIS A 117 -0.35 1.46 -17.42
CA HIS A 117 -0.45 0.15 -16.79
C HIS A 117 -0.98 0.23 -15.34
N TYR A 118 -1.28 -0.94 -14.77
CA TYR A 118 -1.47 -1.11 -13.33
C TYR A 118 -0.50 -2.16 -12.79
N LEU A 119 0.15 -1.87 -11.66
CA LEU A 119 0.92 -2.86 -10.89
C LEU A 119 0.22 -3.11 -9.57
N VAL A 120 -0.05 -4.37 -9.26
CA VAL A 120 -0.75 -4.77 -8.03
C VAL A 120 0.19 -5.64 -7.21
N MET A 121 0.30 -5.33 -5.92
CA MET A 121 0.88 -6.22 -4.92
C MET A 121 -0.16 -6.56 -3.87
N GLU A 122 -0.23 -7.82 -3.48
CA GLU A 122 -1.21 -8.32 -2.51
C GLU A 122 -0.53 -9.21 -1.48
N LYS A 123 -0.82 -8.93 -0.20
CA LYS A 123 -0.32 -9.69 0.93
C LYS A 123 -1.35 -10.71 1.38
N ARG A 124 -0.98 -11.98 1.46
CA ARG A 124 -1.85 -13.03 2.03
C ARG A 124 -1.07 -14.02 2.87
N THR A 125 -1.61 -14.33 4.04
CA THR A 125 -1.06 -15.35 4.94
C THR A 125 -0.75 -16.65 4.21
N GLY A 126 0.51 -17.08 4.29
CA GLY A 126 1.05 -18.30 3.68
C GLY A 126 1.58 -18.15 2.24
N TRP A 127 1.36 -17.02 1.57
CA TRP A 127 1.93 -16.77 0.23
C TRP A 127 3.45 -16.63 0.29
N GLY A 128 4.11 -16.84 -0.85
CA GLY A 128 5.58 -16.82 -0.97
C GLY A 128 6.30 -17.98 -0.28
N SER A 129 5.62 -18.87 0.47
CA SER A 129 6.24 -20.00 1.18
C SER A 129 6.79 -21.09 0.24
N GLN A 130 6.38 -21.08 -1.03
CA GLN A 130 6.90 -21.94 -2.08
C GLN A 130 8.28 -21.51 -2.62
N TYR A 131 8.70 -20.27 -2.37
CA TYR A 131 9.96 -19.70 -2.85
C TYR A 131 11.10 -19.90 -1.87
N SER A 132 12.33 -19.69 -2.34
CA SER A 132 13.49 -19.61 -1.46
C SER A 132 13.29 -18.47 -0.44
N PRO A 133 13.64 -18.67 0.84
CA PRO A 133 13.59 -17.62 1.85
C PRO A 133 14.41 -16.37 1.49
N GLU A 134 15.46 -16.51 0.67
CA GLU A 134 16.33 -15.42 0.23
C GLU A 134 15.72 -14.59 -0.92
N GLU A 135 14.74 -15.13 -1.66
CA GLU A 135 14.16 -14.49 -2.85
C GLU A 135 12.74 -13.97 -2.62
N ARG A 136 12.04 -14.48 -1.61
CA ARG A 136 10.65 -14.11 -1.33
C ARG A 136 10.56 -12.75 -0.66
N ASN A 137 9.57 -11.97 -1.06
CA ASN A 137 9.23 -10.70 -0.41
C ASN A 137 8.18 -10.94 0.69
N GLY A 138 8.53 -11.76 1.67
CA GLY A 138 7.60 -12.20 2.71
C GLY A 138 6.38 -12.93 2.12
N GLU A 139 5.20 -12.39 2.37
CA GLU A 139 3.89 -12.93 1.94
C GLU A 139 3.26 -12.12 0.78
N TRP A 140 4.06 -11.31 0.10
CA TRP A 140 3.63 -10.52 -1.06
C TRP A 140 3.75 -11.31 -2.35
N GLU A 141 2.70 -11.26 -3.16
CA GLU A 141 2.74 -11.60 -4.58
C GLU A 141 2.43 -10.36 -5.42
N TYR A 142 2.85 -10.38 -6.68
CA TYR A 142 2.77 -9.23 -7.59
C TYR A 142 2.11 -9.61 -8.90
N GLN A 143 1.45 -8.65 -9.56
CA GLN A 143 0.98 -8.81 -10.92
C GLN A 143 0.95 -7.48 -11.68
N HIS A 144 1.10 -7.55 -13.00
CA HIS A 144 1.04 -6.42 -13.91
C HIS A 144 -0.21 -6.59 -14.79
N PHE A 145 -1.01 -5.53 -14.87
CA PHE A 145 -2.19 -5.45 -15.72
C PHE A 145 -2.03 -4.33 -16.76
N THR A 146 -2.57 -4.59 -17.94
CA THR A 146 -2.67 -3.62 -19.03
C THR A 146 -3.68 -2.50 -18.68
N PRO A 147 -3.74 -1.40 -19.46
CA PRO A 147 -4.76 -0.36 -19.27
C PRO A 147 -6.21 -0.88 -19.30
N ASN A 148 -6.44 -1.98 -20.02
CA ASN A 148 -7.74 -2.66 -20.10
C ASN A 148 -8.01 -3.59 -18.91
N ARG A 149 -7.17 -3.56 -17.86
CA ARG A 149 -7.28 -4.37 -16.63
C ARG A 149 -7.09 -5.87 -16.83
N GLU A 150 -6.59 -6.27 -18.01
CA GLU A 150 -6.21 -7.64 -18.33
C GLU A 150 -4.78 -7.93 -17.90
N VAL A 151 -4.48 -9.20 -17.54
CA VAL A 151 -3.12 -9.62 -17.18
C VAL A 151 -2.16 -9.34 -18.33
N ALA A 152 -1.11 -8.58 -18.04
CA ALA A 152 -0.05 -8.27 -18.99
C ALA A 152 0.94 -9.43 -19.10
N LYS A 153 1.51 -9.61 -20.29
CA LYS A 153 2.65 -10.52 -20.48
C LYS A 153 3.91 -9.84 -19.95
N ASP A 154 4.43 -10.32 -18.82
CA ASP A 154 5.58 -9.74 -18.14
C ASP A 154 6.38 -10.78 -17.36
N ASN A 155 7.62 -10.46 -17.00
CA ASN A 155 8.44 -11.22 -16.05
C ASN A 155 8.22 -10.69 -14.64
N ILE A 156 7.35 -11.35 -13.86
CA ILE A 156 6.95 -10.89 -12.53
C ILE A 156 8.07 -10.99 -11.48
N GLY A 157 9.08 -11.85 -11.69
CA GLY A 157 10.25 -11.91 -10.81
C GLY A 157 10.98 -10.56 -10.67
N ARG A 158 10.84 -9.65 -11.66
CA ARG A 158 11.41 -8.29 -11.60
C ARG A 158 10.82 -7.45 -10.47
N CYS A 159 9.54 -7.67 -10.13
CA CYS A 159 8.87 -6.97 -9.04
C CYS A 159 9.50 -7.35 -7.70
N PHE A 160 9.71 -8.66 -7.48
CA PHE A 160 10.37 -9.16 -6.27
C PHE A 160 11.76 -8.55 -6.09
N SER A 161 12.59 -8.63 -7.13
CA SER A 161 13.97 -8.10 -7.09
C SER A 161 14.03 -6.60 -6.82
N CYS A 162 13.10 -5.81 -7.36
CA CYS A 162 13.07 -4.36 -7.13
C CYS A 162 12.65 -4.03 -5.69
N HIS A 163 11.65 -4.73 -5.17
CA HIS A 163 11.10 -4.51 -3.83
C HIS A 163 11.94 -5.14 -2.71
N ALA A 164 12.83 -6.08 -3.02
CA ALA A 164 13.66 -6.77 -2.03
C ALA A 164 14.51 -5.82 -1.16
N ASN A 165 14.94 -4.68 -1.69
CA ASN A 165 15.73 -3.70 -0.94
C ASN A 165 14.92 -2.95 0.14
N GLU A 166 13.59 -3.06 0.10
CA GLU A 166 12.66 -2.45 1.05
C GLU A 166 12.18 -3.44 2.13
N GLU A 167 12.91 -4.54 2.39
CA GLU A 167 12.54 -5.54 3.42
C GLU A 167 12.19 -4.91 4.78
N ARG A 168 12.91 -3.84 5.17
CA ARG A 168 12.67 -3.12 6.43
C ARG A 168 11.32 -2.40 6.50
N ASP A 169 10.76 -2.09 5.33
CA ASP A 169 9.51 -1.38 5.14
C ASP A 169 8.46 -2.32 4.53
N ASP A 170 8.49 -3.60 4.93
CA ASP A 170 7.60 -4.68 4.47
C ASP A 170 7.51 -4.75 2.94
N TYR A 171 8.66 -4.53 2.27
CA TYR A 171 8.84 -4.54 0.82
C TYR A 171 8.06 -3.43 0.09
N MET A 172 7.66 -2.35 0.77
CA MET A 172 6.90 -1.25 0.17
C MET A 172 7.73 0.03 0.05
N ASN A 173 7.96 0.49 -1.18
CA ASN A 173 8.64 1.77 -1.41
C ASN A 173 7.85 3.00 -0.93
N SER A 174 6.55 2.86 -0.65
CA SER A 174 5.66 3.93 -0.22
C SER A 174 5.23 3.84 1.25
N MET A 175 5.96 3.08 2.08
CA MET A 175 5.64 2.88 3.49
C MET A 175 5.58 4.21 4.27
N ASP A 176 6.53 5.11 4.05
CA ASP A 176 6.55 6.43 4.69
C ASP A 176 5.31 7.27 4.34
N GLN A 177 4.88 7.27 3.07
CA GLN A 177 3.67 7.99 2.65
C GLN A 177 2.43 7.42 3.33
N MET A 178 2.33 6.09 3.47
CA MET A 178 1.22 5.47 4.18
C MET A 178 1.22 5.85 5.68
N LYS A 179 2.39 5.91 6.30
CA LYS A 179 2.57 6.30 7.69
C LYS A 179 2.18 7.76 7.94
N GLU A 180 2.49 8.65 7.01
CA GLU A 180 2.21 10.08 7.12
C GLU A 180 0.79 10.47 6.66
N PHE A 181 0.05 9.55 6.06
CA PHE A 181 -1.26 9.82 5.46
C PHE A 181 -2.31 10.35 6.44
N ASP A 182 -3.00 11.45 6.11
CA ASP A 182 -4.04 12.00 6.97
C ASP A 182 -5.42 11.33 6.72
N LEU A 183 -5.77 10.38 7.59
CA LEU A 183 -7.07 9.69 7.55
C LEU A 183 -8.29 10.62 7.64
N ARG A 184 -8.14 11.87 8.08
CA ARG A 184 -9.24 12.84 8.11
C ARG A 184 -9.69 13.24 6.71
N GLU A 185 -8.82 13.16 5.70
CA GLU A 185 -9.15 13.45 4.30
C GLU A 185 -10.23 12.49 3.77
N ILE A 186 -10.15 11.20 4.16
CA ILE A 186 -11.18 10.20 3.84
C ILE A 186 -12.52 10.53 4.50
N SER A 187 -12.51 11.05 5.74
CA SER A 187 -13.75 11.41 6.44
C SER A 187 -14.44 12.61 5.79
N GLN A 188 -13.68 13.53 5.19
CA GLN A 188 -14.22 14.72 4.54
C GLN A 188 -14.83 14.39 3.17
N SER A 189 -14.20 13.51 2.40
CA SER A 189 -14.76 13.03 1.13
C SER A 189 -16.07 12.28 1.33
N ASN A 190 -16.15 11.40 2.34
CA ASN A 190 -17.38 10.67 2.68
C ASN A 190 -18.51 11.60 3.16
N LYS A 191 -18.18 12.64 3.93
CA LYS A 191 -19.17 13.64 4.38
C LYS A 191 -19.66 14.56 3.26
N SER A 192 -18.83 14.82 2.26
CA SER A 192 -19.25 15.55 1.05
C SER A 192 -20.15 14.70 0.16
N SER A 193 -20.05 13.37 0.23
CA SER A 193 -20.83 12.44 -0.59
C SER A 193 -22.13 11.93 0.07
N SER A 194 -22.32 12.13 1.37
CA SER A 194 -23.57 11.77 2.07
C SER A 194 -24.18 12.97 2.82
N ASP A 195 -25.32 13.45 2.33
CA ASP A 195 -26.31 14.27 3.04
C ASP A 195 -25.82 15.51 3.81
N THR A 196 -25.34 16.51 3.09
CA THR A 196 -25.48 17.90 3.57
C THR A 196 -26.57 18.58 2.73
N PRO A 197 -27.76 18.89 3.28
CA PRO A 197 -28.57 19.93 2.67
C PRO A 197 -27.67 21.16 2.64
N LEU A 198 -27.43 21.73 1.46
CA LEU A 198 -26.75 23.01 1.29
C LEU A 198 -27.40 24.01 2.25
N ALA A 199 -26.82 24.16 3.45
CA ALA A 199 -27.21 25.19 4.37
C ALA A 199 -26.88 26.48 3.65
N ALA A 200 -27.93 27.24 3.32
CA ALA A 200 -27.82 28.53 2.70
C ALA A 200 -26.69 29.31 3.38
N ILE A 201 -25.61 29.57 2.62
CA ILE A 201 -24.56 30.47 3.07
C ILE A 201 -25.26 31.80 3.35
N PRO A 202 -25.20 32.34 4.57
CA PRO A 202 -25.78 33.64 4.86
C PRO A 202 -25.05 34.69 4.03
N THR A 203 -25.73 35.20 3.01
CA THR A 203 -25.25 36.23 2.08
C THR A 203 -25.27 37.64 2.70
N GLU A 204 -25.26 37.74 4.01
CA GLU A 204 -25.32 39.01 4.74
C GLU A 204 -23.95 39.74 4.78
N HIS A 205 -22.85 39.08 4.38
CA HIS A 205 -21.49 39.63 4.55
C HIS A 205 -20.61 39.67 3.28
N TRP A 206 -21.12 39.25 2.12
CA TRP A 206 -20.45 39.45 0.82
C TRP A 206 -20.86 40.82 0.28
N LYS A 207 -20.12 41.86 0.65
CA LYS A 207 -20.31 43.18 0.05
C LYS A 207 -19.60 43.18 -1.31
N VAL A 208 -20.33 42.89 -2.38
CA VAL A 208 -19.87 43.18 -3.74
C VAL A 208 -19.74 44.69 -3.86
N SER A 209 -18.54 45.18 -4.07
CA SER A 209 -18.34 46.56 -4.50
C SER A 209 -18.90 46.69 -5.92
N GLU A 210 -20.04 47.36 -6.06
CA GLU A 210 -20.50 47.83 -7.36
C GLU A 210 -19.40 48.66 -8.00
N ILE A 211 -18.95 48.24 -9.18
CA ILE A 211 -18.06 49.03 -10.02
C ILE A 211 -18.90 50.23 -10.48
N SER A 212 -18.64 51.41 -9.90
CA SER A 212 -19.29 52.64 -10.31
C SER A 212 -18.91 52.96 -11.75
N ALA A 213 -19.91 52.98 -12.63
CA ALA A 213 -19.82 53.55 -13.95
C ALA A 213 -19.42 55.03 -13.85
N TYR A 214 -18.20 55.36 -14.29
CA TYR A 214 -17.82 56.71 -14.70
C TYR A 214 -17.38 56.64 -16.15
N MET A 215 -18.21 57.20 -17.03
CA MET A 215 -17.93 57.45 -18.44
C MET A 215 -17.34 58.86 -18.63
N ASN A 216 -16.45 58.93 -19.62
CA ASN A 216 -15.85 60.09 -20.30
C ASN A 216 -14.76 60.85 -19.52
N ASP A 217 -13.58 61.11 -20.08
CA ASP A 217 -13.33 61.64 -21.43
C ASP A 217 -11.87 61.43 -21.89
N SER A 218 -11.66 61.53 -23.20
CA SER A 218 -10.39 61.78 -23.92
C SER A 218 -9.57 60.60 -24.47
N LYS A 219 -9.80 60.39 -25.78
CA LYS A 219 -8.81 60.51 -26.88
C LYS A 219 -8.43 59.21 -27.61
N GLU A 220 -8.97 59.14 -28.82
CA GLU A 220 -8.54 58.45 -30.04
C GLU A 220 -7.20 57.69 -30.00
N VAL A 221 -7.20 56.46 -30.53
CA VAL A 221 -6.47 56.07 -31.78
C VAL A 221 -6.80 54.60 -32.16
N ASN A 222 -7.37 54.46 -33.35
CA ASN A 222 -7.29 53.38 -34.35
C ASN A 222 -7.47 51.87 -33.98
N LYS A 223 -8.60 51.34 -34.46
CA LYS A 223 -8.71 50.28 -35.49
C LYS A 223 -7.93 48.98 -35.27
N GLU A 224 -8.62 47.94 -34.82
CA GLU A 224 -8.65 46.66 -35.53
C GLU A 224 -9.85 45.79 -35.13
N GLU A 225 -10.52 45.28 -36.14
CA GLU A 225 -11.69 44.42 -36.12
C GLU A 225 -11.25 43.04 -35.59
N SER A 226 -11.52 42.76 -34.32
CA SER A 226 -11.45 41.42 -33.77
C SER A 226 -12.83 41.07 -33.23
N ASN A 227 -13.32 39.88 -33.60
CA ASN A 227 -14.54 39.29 -33.04
C ASN A 227 -14.30 38.96 -31.56
N VAL A 228 -14.15 39.98 -30.74
CA VAL A 228 -14.09 39.88 -29.28
C VAL A 228 -15.53 39.70 -28.84
N MET A 229 -15.91 38.44 -28.64
CA MET A 229 -17.14 38.13 -27.92
C MET A 229 -17.13 38.92 -26.61
N ASP A 230 -18.23 39.62 -26.37
CA ASP A 230 -18.46 40.37 -25.14
C ASP A 230 -18.26 39.44 -23.93
N ASP A 231 -17.65 39.98 -22.87
CA ASP A 231 -17.28 39.18 -21.70
C ASP A 231 -18.53 38.60 -21.01
N GLU A 232 -19.68 39.27 -21.16
CA GLU A 232 -20.98 38.74 -20.73
C GLU A 232 -21.42 37.51 -21.55
N GLU A 233 -21.12 37.48 -22.85
CA GLU A 233 -21.43 36.34 -23.72
C GLU A 233 -20.51 35.14 -23.42
N LYS A 234 -19.23 35.39 -23.11
CA LYS A 234 -18.29 34.34 -22.69
C LYS A 234 -18.73 33.69 -21.39
N VAL A 235 -19.13 34.50 -20.39
CA VAL A 235 -19.61 34.00 -19.11
C VAL A 235 -20.86 33.14 -19.29
N LYS A 236 -21.80 33.58 -20.15
CA LYS A 236 -23.00 32.79 -20.46
C LYS A 236 -22.68 31.44 -21.12
N LYS A 237 -21.72 31.41 -22.06
CA LYS A 237 -21.31 30.13 -22.70
C LYS A 237 -20.61 29.19 -21.73
N ILE A 238 -19.76 29.71 -20.84
CA ILE A 238 -19.10 28.89 -19.81
C ILE A 238 -20.15 28.30 -18.87
N GLN A 239 -21.13 29.10 -18.41
CA GLN A 239 -22.22 28.60 -17.58
C GLN A 239 -23.07 27.53 -18.29
N ASP A 240 -23.37 27.71 -19.58
CA ASP A 240 -24.17 26.73 -20.35
C ASP A 240 -23.43 25.40 -20.54
N VAL A 241 -22.11 25.43 -20.75
CA VAL A 241 -21.28 24.21 -20.84
C VAL A 241 -21.24 23.48 -19.51
N LEU A 242 -20.99 24.19 -18.41
CA LEU A 242 -20.96 23.59 -17.06
C LEU A 242 -22.31 22.99 -16.68
N LEU A 243 -23.42 23.66 -17.03
CA LEU A 243 -24.77 23.15 -16.80
C LEU A 243 -25.04 21.86 -17.60
N LYS A 244 -24.60 21.79 -18.86
CA LYS A 244 -24.74 20.59 -19.69
C LYS A 244 -23.93 19.41 -19.15
N MET A 245 -22.69 19.65 -18.72
CA MET A 245 -21.86 18.61 -18.10
C MET A 245 -22.50 18.07 -16.82
N TYR A 246 -23.01 18.96 -15.97
CA TYR A 246 -23.73 18.59 -14.75
C TYR A 246 -24.96 17.74 -15.06
N LEU A 247 -25.78 18.14 -16.04
CA LEU A 247 -27.00 17.40 -16.40
C LEU A 247 -26.72 16.04 -17.06
N GLN A 248 -25.57 15.85 -17.72
CA GLN A 248 -25.16 14.54 -18.25
C GLN A 248 -24.82 13.54 -17.14
N GLN A 249 -24.31 14.01 -16.01
CA GLN A 249 -23.97 13.16 -14.85
C GLN A 249 -25.20 12.50 -14.19
N TYR A 250 -26.41 13.04 -14.42
CA TYR A 250 -27.68 12.50 -13.87
C TYR A 250 -28.51 11.69 -14.88
N LYS A 251 -27.97 11.42 -16.08
CA LYS A 251 -28.68 10.69 -17.15
C LYS A 251 -28.14 9.29 -17.43
N SER A 252 -27.31 8.73 -16.55
CA SER A 252 -26.84 7.34 -16.68
C SER A 252 -27.37 6.44 -15.57
#